data_AF-A0A1B0D833-F1
#
_entry.id   AF-A0A1B0D833-F1
#
_cell.length_a   1.000
_cell.length_b   1.000
_cell.length_c   1.000
_cell.angle_alpha   90.00
_cell.angle_beta   90.00
_cell.angle_gamma   90.00
#
_symmetry.space_group_name_H-M   'P 1'
#
loop_
_entity.id
_entity.type
_entity.pdbx_description
1 polymer ?
#
loop_
_entity_poly.entity_id
_entity_poly.type
_entity_poly.pdbx_seq_one_letter_code
_entity_poly.pdbx_strand_id
1 'polypeptide(L)'
;MILVVWILALAITCPPILGWYEPGRRDLVECRYNQNEGYVVFSAMGSFFIPMTVMIYVYVKISCVVASRHDHMAEIEVHKVSLMT
;
A
#
# COMPACT_ATOMS: atom_id res chain seq x y z
N MET A 1 -1.04 3.99 -14.72
CA MET A 1 -0.59 4.17 -13.32
C MET A 1 -1.33 5.34 -12.70
N ILE A 2 -1.03 6.58 -13.09
CA ILE A 2 -1.67 7.79 -12.52
C ILE A 2 -3.20 7.76 -12.59
N LEU A 3 -3.79 7.49 -13.76
CA LEU A 3 -5.26 7.40 -13.91
C LEU A 3 -5.90 6.37 -12.98
N VAL A 4 -5.24 5.24 -12.75
CA VAL A 4 -5.74 4.18 -11.86
C VAL A 4 -5.77 4.67 -10.42
N VAL A 5 -4.72 5.35 -9.96
CA VAL A 5 -4.68 5.91 -8.60
C VAL A 5 -5.75 6.98 -8.40
N TRP A 6 -5.98 7.83 -9.41
CA TRP A 6 -7.05 8.83 -9.37
C TRP A 6 -8.44 8.21 -9.30
N ILE A 7 -8.72 7.18 -10.12
CA ILE A 7 -9.99 6.46 -10.08
C ILE A 7 -10.19 5.78 -8.71
N LEU A 8 -9.15 5.15 -8.16
CA LEU A 8 -9.19 4.56 -6.81
C LEU A 8 -9.44 5.61 -5.73
N ALA A 9 -8.78 6.77 -5.80
CA ALA A 9 -8.98 7.86 -4.84
C ALA A 9 -10.42 8.41 -4.88
N LEU A 10 -10.98 8.57 -6.08
CA LEU A 10 -12.39 8.93 -6.25
C LEU A 10 -13.30 7.82 -5.70
N ALA A 11 -13.02 6.55 -6.01
CA ALA A 11 -13.80 5.42 -5.51
C ALA A 11 -13.78 5.28 -3.98
N ILE A 12 -12.69 5.69 -3.31
CA ILE A 12 -12.59 5.68 -1.84
C ILE A 12 -13.35 6.89 -1.23
N THR A 13 -13.37 8.04 -1.92
CA THR A 13 -13.93 9.30 -1.38
C THR A 13 -15.39 9.54 -1.74
N CYS A 14 -15.88 9.02 -2.86
CA CYS A 14 -17.25 9.19 -3.33
C CYS A 14 -18.36 8.41 -2.58
N PRO A 15 -18.12 7.28 -1.88
CA PRO A 15 -19.19 6.50 -1.23
C PRO A 15 -20.13 7.30 -0.31
N PRO A 16 -19.66 8.27 0.51
CA PRO A 16 -20.53 9.09 1.35
C PRO A 16 -21.51 9.97 0.55
N ILE A 17 -21.13 10.35 -0.68
CA ILE A 17 -21.95 11.20 -1.57
C ILE A 17 -23.08 10.37 -2.20
N LEU A 18 -22.89 9.06 -2.33
CA LEU A 18 -23.85 8.11 -2.91
C LEU A 18 -24.83 7.52 -1.88
N GLY A 19 -24.88 8.07 -0.66
CA GLY A 19 -25.87 7.70 0.35
C GLY A 19 -25.34 6.88 1.54
N TRP A 20 -24.04 6.57 1.59
CA TRP A 20 -23.38 6.00 2.80
C TRP A 20 -22.98 7.10 3.80
N TYR A 21 -23.90 8.03 4.02
CA TYR A 21 -23.70 9.16 4.92
C TYR A 21 -24.34 8.89 6.27
N GLU A 22 -23.77 9.45 7.34
CA GLU A 22 -24.18 9.15 8.72
C GLU A 22 -25.61 9.64 8.97
N PRO A 23 -26.52 8.78 9.47
CA PRO A 23 -27.88 9.21 9.83
C PRO A 23 -27.83 10.29 10.93
N GLY A 24 -28.58 11.38 10.77
CA GLY A 24 -28.64 12.48 11.76
C GLY A 24 -27.52 13.52 11.67
N ARG A 25 -26.60 13.41 10.70
CA ARG A 25 -25.48 14.35 10.54
C ARG A 25 -25.89 15.79 10.17
N ARG A 26 -27.08 15.97 9.59
CA ARG A 26 -27.58 17.30 9.16
C ARG A 26 -27.84 18.25 10.32
N ASP A 27 -28.02 17.72 11.53
CA ASP A 27 -28.30 18.50 12.75
C ASP A 27 -27.01 18.91 13.50
N LEU A 28 -25.85 18.44 13.03
CA LEU A 28 -24.55 18.69 13.65
C LEU A 28 -23.81 19.82 12.93
N VAL A 29 -23.50 20.91 13.65
CA VAL A 29 -22.76 22.08 13.12
C VAL A 29 -21.23 21.84 13.10
N GLU A 30 -20.77 20.65 13.49
CA GLU A 30 -19.35 20.33 13.61
C GLU A 30 -18.80 19.65 12.33
N CYS A 31 -17.62 20.11 11.87
CA CYS A 31 -16.89 19.46 10.79
C CYS A 31 -16.15 18.22 11.33
N ARG A 32 -16.87 17.09 11.40
CA ARG A 32 -16.31 15.79 11.79
C ARG A 32 -16.15 14.84 10.62
N TYR A 33 -15.24 13.88 10.71
CA TYR A 33 -15.17 12.79 9.74
C TYR A 33 -16.45 11.93 9.76
N ASN A 34 -16.74 11.22 8.67
CA ASN A 34 -17.91 10.33 8.58
C ASN A 34 -17.73 9.13 9.53
N GLN A 35 -18.61 8.95 10.50
CA GLN A 35 -18.43 7.94 11.56
C GLN A 35 -19.01 6.56 11.21
N ASN A 36 -19.67 6.43 10.05
CA ASN A 36 -20.21 5.15 9.60
C ASN A 36 -19.13 4.08 9.59
N GLU A 37 -19.31 3.05 10.40
CA GLU A 37 -18.32 2.00 10.63
C GLU A 37 -17.86 1.36 9.31
N GLY A 38 -18.80 1.07 8.41
CA GLY A 38 -18.48 0.49 7.09
C GLY A 38 -17.61 1.39 6.22
N TYR A 39 -17.83 2.70 6.26
CA TYR A 39 -17.03 3.65 5.48
C TYR A 39 -15.64 3.86 6.09
N VAL A 40 -15.55 3.92 7.42
CA VAL A 40 -14.28 4.04 8.14
C VAL A 40 -13.37 2.85 7.81
N VAL A 41 -13.89 1.63 7.87
CA VAL A 41 -13.12 0.41 7.54
C VAL A 41 -12.73 0.38 6.07
N PHE A 42 -13.67 0.65 5.16
CA PHE A 42 -13.42 0.64 3.72
C PHE A 42 -12.33 1.64 3.31
N SER A 43 -12.42 2.88 3.79
CA SER A 43 -11.46 3.93 3.46
C SER A 43 -10.08 3.68 4.05
N ALA A 44 -9.99 3.19 5.30
CA ALA A 44 -8.72 2.80 5.92
C ALA A 44 -8.07 1.63 5.18
N MET A 45 -8.86 0.63 4.75
CA MET A 45 -8.38 -0.50 3.96
C MET A 45 -7.78 -0.06 2.63
N GLY A 46 -8.53 0.75 1.87
CA GLY A 46 -8.10 1.20 0.53
C GLY A 46 -6.91 2.17 0.55
N SER A 47 -6.80 3.01 1.56
CA SER A 47 -5.76 4.05 1.64
C SER A 47 -4.50 3.64 2.40
N PHE A 48 -4.63 2.77 3.41
CA PHE A 48 -3.53 2.43 4.30
C PHE A 48 -3.14 0.96 4.20
N PHE A 49 -4.04 0.03 4.53
CA PHE A 49 -3.68 -1.38 4.69
C PHE A 49 -3.33 -2.08 3.37
N ILE A 50 -4.09 -1.86 2.31
CA ILE A 50 -3.83 -2.45 0.99
C ILE A 50 -2.52 -1.90 0.42
N PRO A 51 -2.29 -0.58 0.34
CA PRO A 51 -1.01 -0.04 -0.12
C PRO A 51 0.18 -0.49 0.75
N MET A 52 0.02 -0.53 2.07
CA MET A 52 1.06 -1.00 2.99
C MET A 52 1.46 -2.45 2.72
N THR A 53 0.48 -3.34 2.56
CA THR A 53 0.73 -4.76 2.30
C THR A 53 1.45 -4.97 0.97
N VAL A 54 1.02 -4.26 -0.08
CA VAL A 54 1.67 -4.29 -1.40
C VAL A 54 3.11 -3.81 -1.30
N MET A 55 3.37 -2.70 -0.60
CA MET A 55 4.72 -2.17 -0.41
C MET A 55 5.62 -3.17 0.32
N ILE A 56 5.15 -3.74 1.43
CA ILE A 56 5.92 -4.74 2.19
C ILE A 56 6.24 -5.95 1.31
N TYR A 57 5.25 -6.49 0.60
CA TYR A 57 5.45 -7.65 -0.27
C TYR A 57 6.51 -7.36 -1.35
N VAL A 58 6.39 -6.22 -2.05
CA VAL A 58 7.33 -5.83 -3.09
C VAL A 58 8.72 -5.61 -2.51
N TYR A 59 8.85 -4.97 -1.36
CA TYR A 59 10.15 -4.73 -0.72
C TYR A 59 10.82 -6.02 -0.26
N VAL A 60 10.08 -6.95 0.34
CA VAL A 60 10.61 -8.28 0.70
C VAL A 60 11.14 -8.98 -0.55
N LYS A 61 10.36 -8.98 -1.65
CA LYS A 61 10.78 -9.60 -2.92
C LYS A 61 12.04 -8.94 -3.49
N ILE A 62 12.13 -7.61 -3.45
CA ILE A 62 13.31 -6.88 -3.89
C ILE A 62 14.52 -7.26 -3.02
N SER A 63 14.38 -7.24 -1.69
CA SER A 63 15.45 -7.61 -0.76
C SER A 63 15.94 -9.03 -0.98
N CYS A 64 15.06 -10.01 -1.18
CA CYS A 64 15.45 -11.39 -1.50
C CYS A 64 16.22 -11.48 -2.82
N VAL A 65 15.77 -10.76 -3.86
CA VAL A 65 16.46 -10.75 -5.14
C VAL A 65 17.84 -10.09 -5.02
N VAL A 66 17.93 -8.94 -4.35
CA VAL A 66 19.19 -8.22 -4.15
C VAL A 66 20.16 -9.06 -3.32
N ALA A 67 19.71 -9.69 -2.23
CA ALA A 67 20.53 -10.58 -1.43
C ALA A 67 21.08 -11.75 -2.26
N SER A 68 20.23 -12.43 -3.03
CA SER A 68 20.67 -13.50 -3.93
C SER A 68 21.72 -13.01 -4.94
N ARG A 69 21.61 -11.79 -5.46
CA ARG A 69 22.65 -11.24 -6.36
C ARG A 69 23.99 -11.02 -5.65
N HIS A 70 23.98 -10.56 -4.40
CA HIS A 70 25.20 -10.35 -3.62
C HIS A 70 25.91 -11.68 -3.30
N ASP A 71 25.16 -12.73 -2.96
CA ASP A 71 25.72 -14.06 -2.71
C ASP A 71 26.42 -14.62 -3.97
N HIS A 72 25.81 -14.48 -5.15
CA HIS A 72 26.42 -14.92 -6.40
C HIS A 72 27.71 -14.16 -6.76
N MET A 73 27.82 -12.87 -6.41
CA MET A 73 29.05 -12.11 -6.65
C MET A 73 30.18 -12.55 -5.71
N ALA A 74 29.87 -12.89 -4.46
CA ALA A 74 30.84 -13.40 -3.50
C ALA A 74 31.41 -14.77 -3.91
N GLU A 75 30.58 -15.69 -4.41
CA GLU A 75 31.06 -16.99 -4.93
C GLU A 75 31.97 -16.82 -6.17
N ILE A 76 31.64 -15.89 -7.07
CA ILE A 76 32.49 -15.59 -8.25
C ILE A 76 33.84 -15.01 -7.81
N GLU A 77 33.86 -14.14 -6.80
CA GLU A 77 35.09 -13.56 -6.26
C GLU A 77 35.97 -14.64 -5.62
N VAL A 78 35.40 -15.50 -4.77
CA VAL A 78 36.11 -16.62 -4.15
C VAL A 78 36.65 -17.61 -5.19
N HIS A 79 35.86 -17.93 -6.21
CA HIS A 79 36.31 -18.83 -7.29
C HIS A 79 37.45 -18.21 -8.11
N LYS A 80 37.42 -16.89 -8.36
CA LYS A 80 38.53 -16.17 -9.00
C LYS A 80 39.80 -16.18 -8.16
N VAL A 81 39.70 -15.95 -6.85
CA VAL A 81 40.84 -15.98 -5.93
C VAL A 81 41.46 -17.38 -5.89
N SER A 82 40.64 -18.43 -5.83
CA SER A 82 41.10 -19.82 -5.83
C SER A 82 41.75 -20.28 -7.14
N LEU A 83 41.37 -19.70 -8.29
CA LEU A 83 42.02 -19.99 -9.58
C LEU A 83 43.34 -19.24 -9.78
N MET A 84 43.60 -18.20 -8.98
CA MET A 84 44.79 -17.36 -9.10
C MET A 84 45.91 -17.76 -8.12
N THR A 85 45.65 -18.69 -7.21
CA THR A 85 46.63 -19.30 -6.28
C THR A 85 47.05 -20.66 -6.79
#